data_AF-A0A7V0P3G9-F1
#
_entry.id   AF-A0A7V0P3G9-F1
#
_cell.length_a   1.000
_cell.length_b   1.000
_cell.length_c   1.000
_cell.angle_alpha   90.00
_cell.angle_beta   90.00
_cell.angle_gamma   90.00
#
_symmetry.space_group_name_H-M   'P 1'
#
loop_
_entity.id
_entity.type
_entity.pdbx_description
1 polymer ?
#
loop_
_entity_poly.entity_id
_entity_poly.type
_entity_poly.pdbx_seq_one_letter_code
_entity_poly.pdbx_strand_id
1 'polypeptide(L)'
;ATPAIDRKLGFQEICKYLKLPGIHEPCAPLETLVNEKSWNKLTDDLKFKVKMALRDSCFEAMTKNMKQDAEAMEFFRGYKGLNVSKLSPDMIAEITKIGSEELEKNAKKDAMFAKVLKSQRDFRKMVEPYADLIRLPYPYAK
;
A
#
# COMPACT_ATOMS: atom_id res chain seq x y z
N ALA A 1 7.27 1.14 1.48
CA ALA A 1 8.01 0.67 2.68
C ALA A 1 7.19 0.91 3.95
N THR A 2 7.32 0.07 4.98
CA THR A 2 6.48 0.13 6.19
C THR A 2 7.29 0.52 7.43
N PRO A 3 6.67 1.16 8.46
CA PRO A 3 7.35 1.52 9.70
C PRO A 3 8.11 0.36 10.36
N ALA A 4 7.56 -0.86 10.34
CA ALA A 4 8.21 -2.03 10.92
C ALA A 4 9.53 -2.39 10.25
N ILE A 5 9.63 -2.21 8.93
CA ILE A 5 10.85 -2.44 8.16
C ILE A 5 11.84 -1.28 8.41
N ASP A 6 11.37 -0.04 8.32
CA ASP A 6 12.21 1.15 8.48
C ASP A 6 12.90 1.17 9.86
N ARG A 7 12.20 0.73 10.91
CA ARG A 7 12.78 0.62 12.26
C ARG A 7 13.97 -0.33 12.31
N LYS A 8 13.89 -1.45 11.59
CA LYS A 8 14.97 -2.45 11.52
C LYS A 8 16.14 -1.94 10.68
N LEU A 9 15.87 -1.11 9.68
CA LEU A 9 16.88 -0.52 8.80
C LEU A 9 17.63 0.65 9.43
N GLY A 10 17.08 1.28 10.46
CA GLY A 10 17.81 2.27 11.26
C GLY A 10 17.81 3.69 10.71
N PHE A 11 16.94 4.02 9.74
CA PHE A 11 16.95 5.35 9.10
C PHE A 11 16.76 6.50 10.09
N GLN A 12 16.05 6.29 11.19
CA GLN A 12 15.88 7.28 12.26
C GLN A 12 17.18 7.76 12.92
N GLU A 13 18.28 7.00 12.77
CA GLU A 13 19.59 7.38 13.31
C GLU A 13 20.22 8.54 12.51
N ILE A 14 19.81 8.70 11.25
CA ILE A 14 20.38 9.67 10.30
C ILE A 14 19.32 10.70 9.88
N CYS A 15 18.09 10.26 9.61
CA CYS A 15 17.00 11.07 9.12
C CYS A 15 16.16 11.63 10.29
N LYS A 16 16.07 12.97 10.38
CA LYS A 16 15.36 13.68 11.47
C LYS A 16 13.86 13.86 11.23
N TYR A 17 13.34 13.45 10.08
CA TYR A 17 11.95 13.67 9.70
C TYR A 17 11.35 12.39 9.11
N LEU A 18 10.23 11.96 9.70
CA LEU A 18 9.36 10.91 9.19
C LEU A 18 8.06 11.58 8.74
N LYS A 19 7.76 11.58 7.44
CA LYS A 19 6.54 12.18 6.87
C LYS A 19 5.55 11.12 6.45
N LEU A 20 4.28 11.31 6.78
CA LEU A 20 3.16 10.39 6.52
C LEU A 20 1.97 11.13 5.89
N PRO A 21 1.06 10.47 5.16
CA PRO A 21 1.15 9.09 4.69
C PRO A 21 2.11 8.96 3.50
N GLY A 22 2.57 7.74 3.22
CA GLY A 22 3.28 7.42 1.98
C GLY A 22 2.32 7.40 0.78
N ILE A 23 2.07 8.55 0.16
CA ILE A 23 1.07 8.68 -0.92
C ILE A 23 1.44 7.87 -2.17
N HIS A 24 2.73 7.64 -2.41
CA HIS A 24 3.23 6.88 -3.56
C HIS A 24 2.82 5.40 -3.51
N GLU A 25 2.55 4.86 -2.31
CA GLU A 25 2.24 3.45 -2.07
C GLU A 25 1.22 3.31 -0.93
N PRO A 26 -0.05 3.67 -1.16
CA PRO A 26 -1.08 3.68 -0.12
C PRO A 26 -1.51 2.26 0.31
N CYS A 27 -1.21 1.26 -0.51
CA CYS A 27 -1.39 -0.16 -0.25
C CYS A 27 -0.40 -0.92 -1.12
N ALA A 28 0.27 -1.93 -0.55
CA ALA A 28 1.26 -2.75 -1.23
C ALA A 28 0.96 -4.24 -0.99
N PRO A 29 -0.05 -4.82 -1.65
CA PRO A 29 -0.20 -6.27 -1.65
C PRO A 29 0.98 -6.86 -2.42
N LEU A 30 1.75 -7.74 -1.78
CA LEU A 30 2.86 -8.42 -2.45
C LEU A 30 2.31 -9.51 -3.36
N GLU A 31 2.74 -9.50 -4.62
CA GLU A 31 2.45 -10.56 -5.56
C GLU A 31 3.34 -11.78 -5.34
N THR A 32 2.82 -12.96 -5.68
CA THR A 32 3.64 -14.16 -5.86
C THR A 32 3.62 -14.56 -7.32
N LEU A 33 4.80 -14.57 -7.93
CA LEU A 33 4.99 -14.99 -9.31
C LEU A 33 5.31 -16.48 -9.35
N VAL A 34 4.62 -17.22 -10.22
CA VAL A 34 4.87 -18.65 -10.45
C VAL A 34 5.26 -18.85 -11.91
N ASN A 35 6.31 -19.64 -12.14
CA ASN A 35 6.69 -20.00 -13.50
C ASN A 35 5.54 -20.73 -14.20
N GLU A 36 5.19 -20.27 -15.40
CA GLU A 36 4.05 -20.79 -16.15
C GLU A 36 4.15 -22.30 -16.46
N LYS A 37 5.34 -22.80 -16.83
CA LYS A 37 5.54 -24.22 -17.12
C LYS A 37 5.36 -25.07 -15.87
N SER A 38 5.84 -24.60 -14.72
CA SER A 38 5.63 -25.28 -13.44
C SER A 38 4.17 -25.26 -13.03
N TRP A 39 3.49 -24.12 -13.21
CA TRP A 39 2.07 -23.96 -12.93
C TRP A 39 1.20 -24.93 -13.76
N ASN A 40 1.52 -25.07 -15.05
CA ASN A 40 0.76 -25.93 -15.97
C ASN A 40 0.92 -27.42 -15.68
N LYS A 41 1.99 -27.83 -14.98
CA LYS A 41 2.20 -29.22 -14.53
C LYS A 41 1.36 -29.60 -13.31
N LEU A 42 0.81 -28.63 -12.59
CA LEU A 42 -0.04 -28.90 -11.43
C LEU A 42 -1.42 -29.43 -11.87
N THR A 43 -1.95 -30.39 -11.10
CA THR A 43 -3.36 -30.78 -11.20
C THR A 43 -4.26 -29.63 -10.76
N ASP A 44 -5.54 -29.66 -11.15
CA ASP A 44 -6.47 -28.59 -10.78
C ASP A 44 -6.67 -28.47 -9.26
N ASP A 45 -6.66 -29.60 -8.53
CA ASP A 45 -6.66 -29.62 -7.06
C ASP A 45 -5.43 -28.90 -6.48
N LEU A 46 -4.23 -29.14 -7.01
CA LEU A 46 -3.03 -28.46 -6.55
C LEU A 46 -3.03 -26.98 -6.92
N LYS A 47 -3.49 -26.61 -8.13
CA LYS A 47 -3.67 -25.20 -8.51
C LYS A 47 -4.63 -24.49 -7.56
N PHE A 48 -5.72 -25.15 -7.17
CA PHE A 48 -6.66 -24.60 -6.20
C PHE A 48 -6.00 -24.40 -4.82
N LYS A 49 -5.32 -25.42 -4.30
CA LYS A 49 -4.59 -25.35 -3.02
C LYS A 49 -3.56 -24.22 -3.00
N VAL A 50 -2.77 -24.08 -4.07
CA VAL A 50 -1.80 -22.98 -4.19
C VAL A 50 -2.51 -21.63 -4.20
N LYS A 51 -3.59 -21.45 -4.97
CA LYS A 51 -4.36 -20.18 -4.96
C LYS A 51 -4.90 -19.85 -3.58
N MET A 52 -5.37 -20.84 -2.82
CA MET A 52 -5.86 -20.62 -1.45
C MET A 52 -4.74 -20.22 -0.51
N ALA A 53 -3.62 -20.96 -0.53
CA ALA A 53 -2.45 -20.63 0.29
C ALA A 53 -1.94 -19.21 0.01
N LEU A 54 -1.84 -18.80 -1.26
CA LEU A 54 -1.38 -17.46 -1.62
C LEU A 54 -2.33 -16.35 -1.13
N ARG A 55 -3.65 -16.58 -1.22
CA ARG A 55 -4.64 -15.63 -0.68
C ARG A 55 -4.54 -15.51 0.83
N ASP A 56 -4.42 -16.64 1.52
CA ASP A 56 -4.34 -16.69 2.97
C ASP A 56 -3.04 -16.05 3.48
N SER A 57 -1.89 -16.40 2.91
CA SER A 57 -0.60 -15.80 3.28
C SER A 57 -0.57 -14.29 3.01
N CYS A 58 -1.20 -13.81 1.94
CA CYS A 58 -1.32 -12.37 1.68
C CYS A 58 -2.15 -11.67 2.77
N PHE A 59 -3.27 -12.28 3.17
CA PHE A 59 -4.12 -11.75 4.25
C PHE A 59 -3.40 -11.78 5.61
N GLU A 60 -2.71 -12.86 5.94
CA GLU A 60 -1.89 -12.99 7.14
C GLU A 60 -0.78 -11.92 7.16
N ALA A 61 -0.07 -11.72 6.04
CA ALA A 61 0.97 -10.71 5.93
C ALA A 61 0.41 -9.30 6.18
N MET A 62 -0.73 -8.95 5.59
CA MET A 62 -1.36 -7.64 5.80
C MET A 62 -1.75 -7.40 7.26
N THR A 63 -2.38 -8.39 7.91
CA THR A 63 -2.81 -8.28 9.30
C THR A 63 -1.64 -8.22 10.28
N LYS A 64 -0.60 -9.03 10.04
CA LYS A 64 0.65 -8.99 10.82
C LYS A 64 1.38 -7.67 10.67
N ASN A 65 1.51 -7.17 9.44
CA ASN A 65 2.17 -5.89 9.16
C ASN A 65 1.45 -4.73 9.85
N MET A 66 0.11 -4.72 9.85
CA MET A 66 -0.66 -3.67 10.55
C MET A 66 -0.28 -3.56 12.02
N LYS A 67 -0.16 -4.68 12.74
CA LYS A 67 0.26 -4.69 14.15
C LYS A 67 1.70 -4.21 14.29
N GLN A 68 2.62 -4.76 13.51
CA GLN A 68 4.04 -4.44 13.59
C GLN A 68 4.34 -2.98 13.25
N ASP A 69 3.62 -2.42 12.28
CA ASP A 69 3.74 -1.02 11.89
C ASP A 69 3.21 -0.10 13.00
N ALA A 70 2.12 -0.47 13.68
CA ALA A 70 1.64 0.27 14.85
C ALA A 70 2.68 0.28 15.98
N GLU A 71 3.26 -0.88 16.32
CA GLU A 71 4.33 -0.99 17.33
C GLU A 71 5.59 -0.19 16.95
N ALA A 72 5.96 -0.17 15.67
CA ALA A 72 7.07 0.63 15.19
C ALA A 72 6.78 2.13 15.22
N MET A 73 5.54 2.54 14.93
CA MET A 73 5.12 3.94 15.05
C MET A 73 5.16 4.44 16.49
N GLU A 74 4.82 3.61 17.48
CA GLU A 74 4.99 3.95 18.90
C GLU A 74 6.47 4.20 19.24
N PHE A 75 7.37 3.33 18.75
CA PHE A 75 8.81 3.55 18.88
C PHE A 75 9.26 4.88 18.24
N PHE A 76 8.84 5.17 17.01
CA PHE A 76 9.24 6.39 16.31
C PHE A 76 8.72 7.67 16.98
N ARG A 77 7.50 7.65 17.53
CA ARG A 77 6.95 8.79 18.28
C ARG A 77 7.76 9.09 19.55
N GLY A 78 8.32 8.06 20.20
CA GLY A 78 9.18 8.21 21.37
C GLY A 78 10.65 8.45 21.06
N TYR A 79 11.08 8.36 19.79
CA TYR A 79 12.48 8.45 19.42
C TYR A 79 12.99 9.89 19.49
N LYS A 80 13.97 10.13 20.36
CA LYS A 80 14.53 11.47 20.59
C LYS A 80 15.16 12.03 19.30
N GLY A 81 14.68 13.20 18.88
CA GLY A 81 15.21 13.92 17.71
C GLY A 81 14.58 13.55 16.38
N LEU A 82 13.63 12.59 16.35
CA LEU A 82 12.84 12.27 15.17
C LEU A 82 11.53 13.09 15.17
N ASN A 83 11.27 13.81 14.09
CA ASN A 83 10.05 14.58 13.90
C ASN A 83 9.07 13.80 13.03
N VAL A 84 8.04 13.24 13.64
CA VAL A 84 6.93 12.58 12.94
C VAL A 84 5.89 13.62 12.55
N SER A 85 5.65 13.81 11.26
CA SER A 85 4.71 14.82 10.75
C SER A 85 3.85 14.31 9.60
N LYS A 86 2.71 14.97 9.36
CA LYS A 86 1.85 14.69 8.22
C LYS A 86 2.21 15.55 7.01
N LEU A 87 1.99 15.04 5.81
CA LEU A 87 1.92 15.83 4.58
C LEU A 87 0.73 16.80 4.69
N SER A 88 0.91 18.04 4.23
CA SER A 88 -0.18 19.02 4.21
C SER A 88 -1.19 18.67 3.11
N PRO A 89 -2.44 19.18 3.20
CA PRO A 89 -3.42 19.05 2.11
C PRO A 89 -2.86 19.55 0.77
N ASP A 90 -2.13 20.66 0.75
CA ASP A 90 -1.53 21.22 -0.47
C ASP A 90 -0.45 20.31 -1.05
N MET A 91 0.39 19.70 -0.20
CA MET A 91 1.37 18.70 -0.64
C MET A 91 0.66 17.49 -1.26
N ILE A 92 -0.41 17.00 -0.63
CA ILE A 92 -1.19 15.86 -1.14
C ILE A 92 -1.80 16.20 -2.51
N ALA A 93 -2.39 17.39 -2.64
CA ALA A 93 -3.01 17.85 -3.89
C ALA A 93 -1.99 17.94 -5.03
N GLU A 94 -0.84 18.58 -4.79
CA GLU A 94 0.18 18.76 -5.83
C GLU A 94 0.84 17.43 -6.23
N ILE A 95 1.16 16.55 -5.27
CA ILE A 95 1.70 15.22 -5.56
C ILE A 95 0.68 14.40 -6.39
N THR A 96 -0.60 14.46 -6.04
CA THR A 96 -1.65 13.74 -6.76
C THR A 96 -1.84 14.26 -8.18
N LYS A 97 -1.77 15.58 -8.37
CA LYS A 97 -1.82 16.21 -9.69
C LYS A 97 -0.65 15.74 -10.57
N ILE A 98 0.59 15.88 -10.08
CA ILE A 98 1.80 15.45 -10.80
C ILE A 98 1.72 13.96 -11.15
N GLY A 99 1.33 13.12 -10.19
CA GLY A 99 1.14 11.69 -10.42
C GLY A 99 0.09 11.40 -11.48
N SER A 100 -1.05 12.10 -11.45
CA SER A 100 -2.12 11.93 -12.44
C SER A 100 -1.67 12.32 -13.85
N GLU A 101 -0.92 13.41 -14.00
CA GLU A 101 -0.36 13.83 -15.28
C GLU A 101 0.61 12.79 -15.84
N GLU A 102 1.43 12.16 -15.00
CA GLU A 102 2.35 11.10 -15.42
C GLU A 102 1.59 9.82 -15.82
N LEU A 103 0.55 9.44 -15.08
CA LEU A 103 -0.33 8.33 -15.45
C LEU A 103 -0.99 8.56 -16.82
N GLU A 104 -1.44 9.79 -17.13
CA GLU A 104 -1.99 10.13 -18.44
C GLU A 104 -0.96 10.00 -19.57
N LYS A 105 0.28 10.47 -19.34
CA LYS A 105 1.36 10.33 -20.32
C LYS A 105 1.66 8.86 -20.62
N ASN A 106 1.66 7.99 -19.61
CA ASN A 106 1.89 6.56 -19.78
C ASN A 106 0.71 5.88 -20.49
N ALA A 107 -0.54 6.24 -20.15
CA ALA A 107 -1.72 5.71 -20.81
C ALA A 107 -1.79 6.06 -22.32
N LYS A 108 -1.25 7.22 -22.73
CA LYS A 108 -1.15 7.58 -24.16
C LYS A 108 -0.13 6.74 -24.94
N LYS A 109 0.85 6.14 -24.25
CA LYS A 109 1.95 5.39 -24.86
C LYS A 109 1.70 3.88 -24.87
N ASP A 110 0.92 3.36 -23.91
CA ASP A 110 0.72 1.93 -23.72
C ASP A 110 -0.78 1.60 -23.52
N ALA A 111 -1.33 0.82 -24.45
CA ALA A 111 -2.73 0.42 -24.43
C ALA A 111 -3.08 -0.50 -23.25
N MET A 112 -2.17 -1.37 -22.82
CA MET A 112 -2.36 -2.22 -21.63
C MET A 112 -2.35 -1.36 -20.37
N PHE A 113 -1.43 -0.40 -20.27
CA PHE A 113 -1.41 0.57 -19.18
C PHE A 113 -2.72 1.36 -19.11
N ALA A 114 -3.19 1.89 -20.25
CA ALA A 114 -4.44 2.63 -20.33
C ALA A 114 -5.64 1.79 -19.87
N LYS A 115 -5.70 0.52 -20.29
CA LYS A 115 -6.74 -0.42 -19.88
C LYS A 115 -6.75 -0.65 -18.36
N VAL A 116 -5.59 -0.90 -17.77
CA VAL A 116 -5.45 -1.13 -16.32
C VAL A 116 -5.79 0.13 -15.54
N LEU A 117 -5.27 1.29 -15.94
CA LEU A 117 -5.55 2.57 -15.31
C LEU A 117 -7.06 2.91 -15.33
N LYS A 118 -7.73 2.67 -16.46
CA LYS A 118 -9.18 2.84 -16.58
C LYS A 118 -9.92 1.94 -15.60
N SER A 119 -9.58 0.65 -15.55
CA SER A 119 -10.18 -0.32 -14.62
C SER A 119 -10.06 0.14 -13.16
N GLN A 120 -8.86 0.56 -12.73
CA GLN A 120 -8.63 1.07 -11.38
C GLN A 120 -9.48 2.32 -11.08
N ARG A 121 -9.54 3.27 -12.02
CA ARG A 121 -10.32 4.51 -11.85
C ARG A 121 -11.82 4.26 -11.79
N ASP A 122 -12.33 3.38 -12.63
CA ASP A 122 -13.76 3.05 -12.64
C ASP A 122 -14.16 2.40 -11.30
N PHE A 123 -13.32 1.51 -10.76
CA PHE A 123 -13.54 0.95 -9.44
C PHE A 123 -13.50 2.01 -8.32
N ARG A 124 -12.50 2.92 -8.35
CA ARG A 124 -12.39 4.01 -7.37
C ARG A 124 -13.60 4.95 -7.42
N LYS A 125 -14.07 5.34 -8.62
CA LYS A 125 -15.29 6.15 -8.79
C LYS A 125 -16.53 5.50 -8.17
N MET A 126 -16.61 4.16 -8.22
CA MET A 126 -17.71 3.41 -7.61
C MET A 126 -17.57 3.32 -6.08
N VAL A 127 -16.37 3.04 -5.58
CA VAL A 127 -16.15 2.69 -4.16
C VAL A 127 -15.89 3.89 -3.27
N GLU A 128 -15.14 4.90 -3.72
CA GLU A 128 -14.72 6.03 -2.87
C GLU A 128 -15.91 6.80 -2.27
N PRO A 129 -16.98 7.14 -3.00
CA PRO A 129 -18.13 7.83 -2.41
C PRO A 129 -18.82 6.99 -1.32
N TYR A 130 -18.94 5.68 -1.53
CA TYR A 130 -19.49 4.79 -0.51
C TYR A 130 -18.55 4.67 0.69
N ALA A 131 -17.26 4.49 0.46
CA ALA A 131 -16.24 4.36 1.50
C ALA A 131 -16.18 5.61 2.40
N ASP A 132 -16.34 6.80 1.82
CA ASP A 132 -16.38 8.07 2.56
C ASP A 132 -17.58 8.13 3.52
N LEU A 133 -18.76 7.67 3.07
CA LEU A 133 -19.98 7.64 3.89
C LEU A 133 -19.88 6.71 5.10
N ILE A 134 -19.18 5.57 4.98
CA ILE A 134 -19.13 4.54 6.02
C ILE A 134 -17.89 4.63 6.92
N ARG A 135 -16.92 5.49 6.60
CA ARG A 135 -15.66 5.56 7.34
C ARG A 135 -15.85 6.32 8.65
N LEU A 136 -15.90 5.58 9.75
CA LEU A 136 -15.87 6.17 11.09
C LEU A 136 -14.46 6.69 11.41
N PRO A 137 -14.34 7.81 12.14
CA PRO A 137 -13.06 8.16 12.75
C PRO A 137 -12.70 7.06 13.77
N TYR A 138 -11.41 6.88 14.09
CA TYR A 138 -10.95 5.93 15.11
C TYR A 138 -10.58 6.57 16.47
N PRO A 139 -11.43 7.40 17.14
CA PRO A 139 -11.10 8.01 18.43
C PRO A 139 -11.48 7.14 19.63
N TYR A 140 -12.02 5.93 19.42
CA TYR A 140 -12.72 5.16 20.46
C TYR A 140 -11.84 4.26 21.32
N ALA A 141 -10.53 4.19 21.06
CA ALA A 141 -9.59 3.52 21.95
C ALA A 141 -9.55 4.27 23.29
N LYS A 142 -9.79 3.58 24.41
CA LYS A 142 -9.75 4.11 25.78
C LYS A 142 -8.46 3.70 26.46
#